data_AF-A0A2V9VD96-F1
#
_entry.id   AF-A0A2V9VD96-F1
#
_cell.length_a   1.000
_cell.length_b   1.000
_cell.length_c   1.000
_cell.angle_alpha   90.00
_cell.angle_beta   90.00
_cell.angle_gamma   90.00
#
_symmetry.space_group_name_H-M   'P 1'
#
loop_
_entity.id
_entity.type
_entity.pdbx_description
1 polymer ?
#
loop_
_entity_poly.entity_id
_entity_poly.type
_entity_poly.pdbx_seq_one_letter_code
_entity_poly.pdbx_strand_id
1 'polypeptide(L)' 'MSQQVVLKALPPGFLDDLPVEDQEAISKAVGKPISLNGYEDDGRAELEFADTEGVIHTILC' A
#
# COMPACT_ATOMS: atom_id res chain seq x y z
N MET A 1 -8.54 -0.29 17.39
CA MET A 1 -9.17 0.13 16.13
C MET A 1 -8.04 0.41 15.17
N SER A 2 -8.00 -0.22 13.99
CA SER A 2 -7.02 0.12 12.95
C SER A 2 -7.35 1.51 12.42
N GLN A 3 -6.32 2.35 12.26
CA GLN A 3 -6.47 3.67 11.66
C GLN A 3 -6.54 3.51 10.14
N GLN A 4 -7.47 4.20 9.48
CA GLN A 4 -7.49 4.26 8.02
C GLN A 4 -6.79 5.51 7.52
N VAL A 5 -6.01 5.34 6.45
CA VAL A 5 -5.29 6.41 5.76
C VAL A 5 -5.54 6.30 4.25
N VAL A 6 -5.19 7.35 3.50
CA VAL A 6 -5.30 7.35 2.04
C VAL A 6 -3.92 7.60 1.45
N LEU A 7 -3.42 6.63 0.69
CA LEU A 7 -2.22 6.79 -0.12
C LEU A 7 -2.57 7.67 -1.33
N LYS A 8 -2.06 8.90 -1.36
CA LYS A 8 -2.48 9.91 -2.37
C LYS A 8 -1.78 9.73 -3.71
N ALA A 9 -0.50 9.35 -3.69
CA ALA A 9 0.34 9.21 -4.86
C ALA A 9 1.52 8.29 -4.51
N LEU A 10 2.15 7.74 -5.55
CA LEU A 10 3.37 6.96 -5.45
C LEU A 10 4.55 7.77 -5.99
N PRO A 11 5.76 7.59 -5.43
CA PRO A 11 6.97 8.11 -6.05
C PRO A 11 7.13 7.58 -7.49
N PRO A 12 7.70 8.37 -8.41
CA PRO A 12 8.11 7.85 -9.71
C PRO A 12 9.06 6.66 -9.56
N GLY A 13 8.87 5.61 -10.35
CA GLY A 13 9.68 4.40 -10.31
C GLY A 13 9.33 3.41 -9.20
N PHE A 14 8.37 3.73 -8.32
CA PHE A 14 8.02 2.85 -7.19
C PHE A 14 7.52 1.47 -7.61
N LEU A 15 6.86 1.38 -8.77
CA LEU A 15 6.25 0.14 -9.27
C LEU A 15 7.15 -0.63 -10.24
N ASP A 16 8.22 -0.02 -10.75
CA ASP A 16 8.90 -0.48 -11.96
C ASP A 16 9.53 -1.87 -11.82
N ASP A 17 9.98 -2.22 -10.61
CA ASP A 17 10.63 -3.50 -10.31
C ASP A 17 9.70 -4.55 -9.69
N LEU A 18 8.40 -4.23 -9.56
CA LEU A 18 7.42 -5.14 -8.96
C LEU A 18 6.81 -6.10 -10.00
N PRO A 19 6.38 -7.31 -9.59
CA PRO A 19 5.52 -8.15 -10.41
C PRO A 19 4.28 -7.42 -10.90
N VAL A 20 3.78 -7.75 -12.09
CA VAL A 20 2.65 -7.05 -12.73
C VAL A 20 1.40 -7.07 -11.84
N GLU A 21 1.15 -8.19 -11.17
CA GLU A 21 0.06 -8.35 -10.21
C GLU A 21 0.11 -7.33 -9.06
N ASP A 22 1.30 -7.12 -8.50
CA ASP A 22 1.50 -6.18 -7.40
C ASP A 22 1.39 -4.73 -7.90
N GLN A 23 1.91 -4.44 -9.10
CA GLN A 23 1.75 -3.13 -9.72
C GLN A 23 0.28 -2.76 -9.88
N GLU A 24 -0.54 -3.71 -10.36
CA GLU A 24 -1.98 -3.51 -10.48
C GLU A 24 -2.67 -3.34 -9.13
N ALA A 25 -2.34 -4.18 -8.15
CA ALA A 25 -2.94 -4.14 -6.81
C ALA A 25 -2.68 -2.79 -6.13
N ILE A 26 -1.42 -2.35 -6.11
CA ILE A 26 -1.00 -1.08 -5.51
C ILE A 26 -1.63 0.10 -6.26
N SER A 27 -1.63 0.09 -7.60
CA SER A 27 -2.26 1.15 -8.40
C SER A 27 -3.75 1.28 -8.10
N LYS A 28 -4.45 0.16 -7.86
CA LYS A 28 -5.88 0.16 -7.50
C LYS A 28 -6.12 0.62 -6.06
N ALA A 29 -5.13 0.58 -5.18
CA ALA A 29 -5.21 1.05 -3.80
C ALA A 29 -5.03 2.57 -3.65
N VAL A 30 -4.28 3.20 -4.57
CA VAL A 30 -4.07 4.66 -4.58
C VAL A 30 -5.41 5.40 -4.61
N GLY A 31 -5.57 6.37 -3.70
CA GLY A 31 -6.78 7.17 -3.55
C GLY A 31 -7.91 6.48 -2.78
N LYS A 32 -7.74 5.24 -2.31
CA LYS A 32 -8.71 4.54 -1.46
C LYS A 32 -8.27 4.51 0.01
N PRO A 33 -9.22 4.39 0.95
CA PRO A 33 -8.88 4.11 2.34
C PRO A 33 -8.21 2.73 2.47
N ILE A 34 -7.04 2.69 3.11
CA ILE A 34 -6.28 1.49 3.43
C ILE A 34 -5.90 1.49 4.92
N SER A 35 -5.55 0.32 5.46
CA SER A 35 -5.21 0.17 6.88
C SER A 35 -3.80 0.66 7.14
N LEU A 36 -3.61 1.47 8.18
CA LEU A 36 -2.30 1.75 8.77
C LEU A 36 -2.05 0.72 9.87
N ASN A 37 -1.06 -0.15 9.66
CA ASN A 37 -0.67 -1.16 10.63
C ASN A 37 0.22 -0.56 11.72
N GLY A 38 1.11 0.36 11.35
CA GLY A 38 1.97 1.05 12.29
C GLY A 38 3.06 1.87 11.61
N TYR A 39 4.05 2.23 12.42
CA TYR A 39 5.29 2.84 11.96
C TYR A 39 6.46 1.96 12.40
N GLU A 40 7.40 1.75 11.50
CA GLU A 40 8.67 1.09 11.76
C GLU A 40 9.59 2.01 12.59
N ASP A 41 10.67 1.42 13.13
CA ASP A 41 11.65 2.13 13.97
C ASP A 41 12.32 3.32 13.25
N ASP A 42 12.39 3.29 11.91
CA ASP A 42 12.91 4.39 11.10
C ASP A 42 11.84 5.39 10.63
N GLY A 43 10.63 5.26 11.14
CA GLY A 43 9.52 6.17 10.92
C GLY A 43 8.73 5.89 9.63
N ARG A 44 9.08 4.84 8.86
CA ARG A 44 8.27 4.41 7.72
C ARG A 44 6.92 3.86 8.14
N ALA A 45 5.87 4.18 7.40
CA ALA A 45 4.52 3.66 7.66
C ALA A 45 4.34 2.30 6.98
N GLU A 46 3.79 1.33 7.71
CA GLU A 46 3.34 0.06 7.15
C GLU A 46 1.84 0.13 6.83
N LEU A 47 1.49 -0.04 5.55
CA LEU A 47 0.14 0.07 5.04
C LEU A 47 -0.35 -1.29 4.52
N GLU A 48 -1.57 -1.67 4.84
CA GLU A 48 -2.18 -2.95 4.45
C GLU A 48 -3.48 -2.74 3.67
N PHE A 49 -3.65 -3.50 2.59
CA PHE A 49 -4.88 -3.50 1.79
C PHE A 49 -5.12 -4.87 1.15
N ALA A 50 -6.39 -5.17 0.85
CA ALA A 50 -6.76 -6.35 0.09
C ALA A 50 -6.93 -5.98 -1.39
N ASP A 51 -6.44 -6.84 -2.30
CA ASP A 51 -6.71 -6.70 -3.73
C ASP A 51 -8.10 -7.23 -4.12
N THR A 52 -8.38 -7.28 -5.43
CA THR A 52 -9.67 -7.75 -5.96
C THR A 52 -9.93 -9.23 -5.75
N GLU A 53 -8.89 -10.03 -5.50
CA GLU A 53 -9.00 -11.47 -5.20
C GLU A 53 -9.04 -11.72 -3.68
N GLY A 54 -8.92 -10.67 -2.88
CA GLY A 54 -8.90 -10.74 -1.41
C GLY A 54 -7.52 -11.10 -0.86
N VAL A 55 -6.46 -11.06 -1.68
CA VAL A 55 -5.08 -11.24 -1.23
C VAL A 55 -4.66 -9.99 -0.48
N ILE A 56 -4.03 -10.19 0.68
CA ILE A 56 -3.54 -9.10 1.52
C ILE A 56 -2.15 -8.70 1.06
N HIS A 57 -1.99 -7.41 0.80
CA HIS A 57 -0.75 -6.77 0.38
C HIS A 57 -0.31 -5.75 1.41
N THR A 58 1.01 -5.61 1.57
CA THR A 58 1.62 -4.65 2.49
C THR A 58 2.59 -3.72 1.75
N ILE A 59 2.52 -2.42 2.02
CA ILE A 59 3.44 -1.40 1.49
C ILE A 59 4.18 -0.75 2.66
N LEU A 60 5.50 -0.62 2.52
CA LEU A 60 6.35 0.21 3.38
C LEU A 60 6.57 1.58 2.71
N CYS A 61 6.13 2.65 3.37
CA CYS A 61 6.22 4.04 2.93
C CYS A 61 7.23 4.84 3.75
#